data_AF-A0A7W8VZF7-F1
#
_entry.id   AF-A0A7W8VZF7-F1
#
_cell.length_a   1.000
_cell.length_b   1.000
_cell.length_c   1.000
_cell.angle_alpha   90.00
_cell.angle_beta   90.00
_cell.angle_gamma   90.00
#
_symmetry.space_group_name_H-M   'P 1'
#
loop_
_entity.id
_entity.type
_entity.pdbx_description
1 polymer ?
#
loop_
_entity_poly.entity_id
_entity_poly.type
_entity_poly.pdbx_seq_one_letter_code
_entity_poly.pdbx_strand_id
1 'polypeptide(L)'
;MLAQMVDVGMGLIDQQSRSTVSAEAAMATLEDARALFEQRGVRGLTRVVDAYGEDIAGVLCRIAGEYEADLVVMGTHGRHGIGRLLMGSVAEAVLRRTEVPVLLVRRERDLDEIPAGL
;
A
#
# COMPACT_ATOMS: atom_id res chain seq x y z
N MET A 1 18.39 -5.66 -21.25
CA MET A 1 17.85 -4.36 -21.67
C MET A 1 17.96 -3.44 -20.46
N LEU A 2 18.82 -2.42 -20.53
CA LEU A 2 19.19 -1.54 -19.42
C LEU A 2 18.03 -0.60 -19.09
N ALA A 3 17.53 -0.63 -17.86
CA ALA A 3 16.63 0.38 -17.34
C ALA A 3 17.44 1.35 -16.47
N GLN A 4 17.50 2.61 -16.90
CA GLN A 4 18.19 3.69 -16.22
C GLN A 4 17.37 4.22 -15.04
N MET A 5 18.08 4.64 -13.99
CA MET A 5 17.56 5.38 -12.86
C MET A 5 17.13 6.77 -13.31
N VAL A 6 15.86 7.12 -13.11
CA VAL A 6 15.35 8.48 -13.28
C VAL A 6 14.75 8.90 -11.94
N ASP A 7 15.46 9.81 -11.28
CA ASP A 7 14.98 10.55 -10.11
C ASP A 7 14.02 11.65 -10.60
N VAL A 8 12.81 11.67 -10.05
CA VAL A 8 11.86 12.76 -10.25
C VAL A 8 11.39 13.25 -8.88
N GLY A 9 12.32 13.86 -8.15
CA GLY A 9 11.97 14.84 -7.12
C GLY A 9 11.58 16.17 -7.77
N MET A 10 10.29 16.40 -8.04
CA MET A 10 9.75 17.74 -8.27
C MET A 10 8.36 17.86 -7.65
N GLY A 11 8.29 18.59 -6.55
CA GLY A 11 7.05 18.91 -5.85
C GLY A 11 6.30 20.08 -6.47
N LEU A 12 5.06 20.24 -6.01
CA LEU A 12 4.35 21.51 -5.88
C LEU A 12 3.39 21.38 -4.69
N ILE A 13 3.60 22.23 -3.68
CA ILE A 13 2.79 22.35 -2.46
C ILE A 13 1.89 23.59 -2.64
N ASP A 14 0.58 23.47 -2.35
CA ASP A 14 -0.23 24.55 -1.78
C ASP A 14 -1.46 23.96 -1.01
N GLN A 15 -1.38 23.79 0.32
CA GLN A 15 -1.86 24.66 1.43
C GLN A 15 -3.33 24.42 1.86
N GLN A 16 -3.57 23.45 2.77
CA GLN A 16 -4.41 23.62 3.98
C GLN A 16 -4.00 22.59 5.06
N SER A 17 -2.87 22.88 5.71
CA SER A 17 -2.47 22.58 7.10
C SER A 17 -2.72 21.20 7.76
N ARG A 18 -2.99 20.12 7.01
CA ARG A 18 -2.92 18.72 7.50
C ARG A 18 -1.98 17.80 6.70
N SER A 19 -1.46 18.24 5.55
CA SER A 19 -0.92 17.35 4.52
C SER A 19 0.61 17.23 4.44
N THR A 20 1.40 18.19 4.96
CA THR A 20 2.88 18.12 4.87
C THR A 20 3.45 16.96 5.70
N VAL A 21 2.89 16.72 6.89
CA VAL A 21 3.26 15.60 7.77
C VAL A 21 2.92 14.24 7.13
N SER A 22 1.90 14.19 6.27
CA SER A 22 1.47 12.95 5.62
C SER A 22 2.39 12.52 4.48
N ALA A 23 2.89 13.47 3.67
CA ALA A 23 3.75 13.14 2.54
C ALA A 23 5.13 12.66 3.02
N GLU A 24 5.71 13.35 4.00
CA GLU A 24 7.02 12.97 4.56
C GLU A 24 6.95 11.61 5.28
N ALA A 25 5.92 11.38 6.11
CA ALA A 25 5.72 10.08 6.75
C ALA A 25 5.42 8.94 5.75
N ALA A 26 4.69 9.24 4.66
CA ALA A 26 4.46 8.30 3.58
C ALA A 26 5.76 7.97 2.83
N MET A 27 6.58 8.98 2.53
CA MET A 27 7.89 8.79 1.91
C MET A 27 8.81 7.94 2.78
N ALA A 28 8.93 8.25 4.08
CA ALA A 28 9.72 7.45 5.02
C ALA A 28 9.25 5.99 5.06
N THR A 29 7.93 5.77 5.08
CA THR A 29 7.34 4.41 5.03
C THR A 29 7.70 3.67 3.74
N LEU A 30 7.73 4.36 2.60
CA LEU A 30 8.12 3.79 1.31
C LEU A 30 9.63 3.54 1.22
N GLU A 31 10.45 4.39 1.83
CA GLU A 31 11.90 4.19 1.93
C GLU A 31 12.24 2.95 2.74
N ASP A 32 11.60 2.76 3.91
CA ASP A 32 11.70 1.52 4.70
C ASP A 32 11.36 0.29 3.85
N ALA A 33 10.25 0.36 3.10
CA ALA A 33 9.81 -0.75 2.26
C ALA A 33 10.77 -1.03 1.10
N ARG A 34 11.29 0.02 0.44
CA ARG A 34 12.28 -0.10 -0.63
C ARG A 34 13.56 -0.76 -0.12
N ALA A 35 14.08 -0.32 1.03
CA ALA A 35 15.26 -0.91 1.65
C ALA A 35 15.05 -2.40 1.97
N LEU A 36 13.86 -2.77 2.46
CA LEU A 36 13.48 -4.15 2.76
C LEU A 36 13.42 -5.03 1.51
N PHE A 37 12.91 -4.50 0.41
CA PHE A 37 12.87 -5.17 -0.89
C PHE A 37 14.26 -5.37 -1.48
N GLU A 38 15.11 -4.34 -1.42
CA GLU A 38 16.50 -4.41 -1.90
C GLU A 38 17.30 -5.47 -1.14
N GLN A 39 17.17 -5.52 0.18
CA GLN A 39 17.80 -6.56 1.00
C GLN A 39 17.37 -7.99 0.62
N ARG A 40 16.17 -8.15 0.05
CA ARG A 40 15.62 -9.42 -0.40
C ARG A 40 15.81 -9.67 -1.91
N GLY A 41 16.51 -8.77 -2.61
CA GLY A 41 16.69 -8.85 -4.07
C GLY A 41 15.39 -8.65 -4.86
N VAL A 42 14.35 -8.07 -4.24
CA VAL A 42 13.08 -7.76 -4.89
C VAL A 42 13.21 -6.41 -5.56
N ARG A 43 13.04 -6.37 -6.88
CA ARG A 43 13.00 -5.11 -7.64
C ARG A 43 11.59 -4.53 -7.59
N GLY A 44 11.48 -3.23 -7.40
CA GLY A 44 10.18 -2.55 -7.37
C GLY A 44 10.32 -1.04 -7.42
N LEU A 45 9.22 -0.37 -7.77
CA LEU A 45 9.07 1.07 -7.69
C LEU A 45 8.23 1.41 -6.46
N THR A 46 8.52 2.54 -5.84
CA THR A 46 7.68 3.12 -4.79
C THR A 46 7.07 4.42 -5.29
N ARG A 47 5.81 4.67 -4.95
CA ARG A 47 5.09 5.86 -5.38
C ARG A 47 4.15 6.34 -4.28
N VAL A 48 4.25 7.61 -3.93
CA VAL A 48 3.21 8.31 -3.16
C VAL A 48 2.19 8.84 -4.15
N VAL A 49 0.91 8.63 -3.86
CA VAL A 49 -0.19 9.15 -4.69
C VAL A 49 -1.14 9.91 -3.78
N ASP A 50 -1.40 11.16 -4.14
CA ASP A 50 -2.50 11.92 -3.56
C ASP A 50 -3.81 11.45 -4.20
N ALA A 51 -4.82 11.26 -3.36
CA ALA A 51 -6.11 10.78 -3.81
C ALA A 51 -6.93 11.87 -4.52
N TYR A 52 -6.59 13.16 -4.34
CA TYR A 52 -7.30 14.28 -4.97
C TYR A 52 -8.84 14.20 -4.84
N GLY A 53 -9.33 13.76 -3.68
CA GLY A 53 -10.76 13.61 -3.39
C GLY A 53 -11.37 12.27 -3.82
N GLU A 54 -10.63 11.41 -4.52
CA GLU A 54 -10.99 10.02 -4.73
C GLU A 54 -10.85 9.22 -3.41
N ASP A 55 -11.62 8.15 -3.23
CA ASP A 55 -11.41 7.24 -2.12
C ASP A 55 -10.17 6.36 -2.38
N ILE A 56 -9.48 5.95 -1.31
CA ILE A 56 -8.21 5.22 -1.42
C ILE A 56 -8.35 3.91 -2.22
N ALA A 57 -9.47 3.20 -2.09
CA ALA A 57 -9.65 1.96 -2.84
C ALA A 57 -9.82 2.22 -4.34
N GLY A 58 -10.48 3.31 -4.72
CA GLY A 58 -10.56 3.77 -6.11
C GLY A 58 -9.20 4.06 -6.70
N VAL A 59 -8.39 4.86 -5.99
CA VAL A 59 -7.02 5.18 -6.39
C VAL A 59 -6.19 3.91 -6.59
N LEU A 60 -6.27 2.96 -5.67
CA LEU A 60 -5.54 1.68 -5.76
C LEU A 60 -6.00 0.82 -6.93
N CYS A 61 -7.32 0.71 -7.19
CA CYS A 61 -7.85 -0.04 -8.32
C CYS A 61 -7.42 0.58 -9.66
N ARG A 62 -7.49 1.92 -9.75
CA ARG A 62 -7.04 2.66 -10.94
C ARG A 62 -5.56 2.45 -11.19
N ILE A 63 -4.72 2.59 -10.17
CA ILE A 63 -3.27 2.34 -10.28
C ILE A 63 -3.01 0.89 -10.69
N ALA A 64 -3.70 -0.09 -10.10
CA ALA A 64 -3.54 -1.49 -10.49
C ALA A 64 -3.85 -1.70 -11.98
N GLY A 65 -4.89 -1.04 -12.51
CA GLY A 65 -5.19 -1.04 -13.95
C GLY A 65 -4.15 -0.31 -14.81
N GLU A 66 -3.70 0.88 -14.39
CA GLU A 66 -2.67 1.68 -15.09
C GLU A 66 -1.33 0.94 -15.24
N TYR A 67 -0.97 0.15 -14.22
CA TYR A 67 0.24 -0.67 -14.23
C TYR A 67 0.04 -2.06 -14.83
N GLU A 68 -1.17 -2.38 -15.30
CA GLU A 68 -1.54 -3.71 -15.79
C GLU A 68 -1.11 -4.82 -14.79
N ALA A 69 -1.38 -4.59 -13.51
CA ALA A 69 -0.90 -5.46 -12.45
C ALA A 69 -1.53 -6.86 -12.56
N ASP A 70 -0.72 -7.90 -12.47
CA ASP A 70 -1.19 -9.29 -12.42
C ASP A 70 -1.73 -9.68 -11.04
N LEU A 71 -1.32 -8.96 -9.98
CA LEU A 71 -1.67 -9.24 -8.58
C LEU A 71 -1.53 -7.98 -7.73
N VAL A 72 -2.54 -7.73 -6.89
CA VAL A 72 -2.47 -6.73 -5.82
C VAL A 72 -2.22 -7.43 -4.48
N VAL A 73 -1.15 -7.05 -3.79
CA VAL A 73 -0.83 -7.58 -2.45
C VAL A 73 -1.10 -6.52 -1.40
N MET A 74 -1.93 -6.82 -0.41
CA MET A 74 -2.29 -5.90 0.66
C MET A 74 -2.21 -6.56 2.03
N GLY A 75 -1.79 -5.79 3.04
CA GLY A 75 -1.98 -6.19 4.43
C GLY A 75 -3.47 -6.14 4.80
N THR A 76 -3.90 -6.99 5.72
CA THR A 76 -5.28 -6.94 6.25
C THR A 76 -5.51 -5.81 7.25
N HIS A 77 -4.46 -5.15 7.71
CA HIS A 77 -4.53 -4.05 8.68
C HIS A 77 -3.43 -2.99 8.40
N GLY A 78 -3.68 -1.75 8.82
CA GLY A 78 -2.66 -0.68 8.82
C GLY A 78 -1.72 -0.74 10.03
N ARG A 79 -0.64 0.06 10.02
CA ARG A 79 0.37 0.09 11.10
C ARG A 79 -0.19 0.36 12.51
N HIS A 80 -1.37 0.99 12.62
CA HIS A 80 -2.03 1.34 13.88
C HIS A 80 -3.31 0.51 14.16
N GLY A 81 -3.58 -0.54 13.38
CA GLY A 81 -4.81 -1.34 13.46
C GLY A 81 -4.94 -2.12 14.78
N ILE A 82 -6.02 -1.85 15.49
CA ILE A 82 -6.45 -2.41 16.77
C ILE A 82 -6.60 -3.94 16.70
N GLY A 83 -6.11 -4.65 17.73
CA GLY A 83 -6.15 -6.11 17.84
C GLY A 83 -7.56 -6.69 17.81
N ARG A 84 -7.95 -7.21 16.66
CA ARG A 84 -8.95 -8.26 16.41
C ARG A 84 -8.92 -8.60 14.92
N LEU A 85 -9.45 -9.77 14.56
CA LEU A 85 -9.60 -10.34 13.20
C LEU A 85 -10.43 -9.47 12.19
N LEU A 86 -10.26 -8.16 12.14
CA LEU A 86 -11.08 -7.26 11.30
C LEU A 86 -10.37 -6.95 9.99
N MET A 87 -10.95 -7.38 8.86
CA MET A 87 -10.47 -6.94 7.55
C MET A 87 -10.41 -5.41 7.48
N GLY A 88 -9.27 -4.85 7.07
CA GLY A 88 -9.11 -3.40 6.90
C GLY A 88 -10.09 -2.86 5.86
N SER A 89 -10.74 -1.74 6.18
CA SER A 89 -11.80 -1.15 5.34
C SER A 89 -11.37 -0.86 3.90
N VAL A 90 -10.11 -0.47 3.70
CA VAL A 90 -9.54 -0.26 2.35
C VAL A 90 -9.35 -1.58 1.62
N ALA A 91 -8.78 -2.60 2.27
CA ALA A 91 -8.58 -3.93 1.65
C ALA A 91 -9.93 -4.57 1.26
N GLU A 92 -10.94 -4.43 2.12
CA GLU A 92 -12.30 -4.88 1.86
C GLU A 92 -12.94 -4.15 0.68
N ALA A 93 -12.75 -2.82 0.59
CA ALA A 93 -13.24 -2.02 -0.52
C ALA A 93 -12.54 -2.34 -1.85
N VAL A 94 -11.21 -2.59 -1.83
CA VAL A 94 -10.47 -3.04 -3.01
C VAL A 94 -10.98 -4.40 -3.49
N LEU A 95 -11.11 -5.38 -2.59
CA LEU A 95 -11.62 -6.72 -2.93
C LEU A 95 -12.97 -6.70 -3.64
N ARG A 96 -13.85 -5.75 -3.27
CA ARG A 96 -15.17 -5.60 -3.90
C ARG A 96 -15.14 -4.97 -5.29
N ARG A 97 -14.08 -4.26 -5.65
CA ARG A 97 -14.04 -3.34 -6.80
C ARG A 97 -13.03 -3.74 -7.87
N THR A 98 -11.95 -4.39 -7.49
CA THR A 98 -10.85 -4.71 -8.41
C THR A 98 -11.17 -5.91 -9.28
N GLU A 99 -10.74 -5.85 -10.53
CA GLU A 99 -10.73 -7.00 -11.46
C GLU A 99 -9.41 -7.79 -11.38
N VAL A 100 -8.37 -7.20 -10.77
CA VAL A 100 -7.06 -7.83 -10.55
C VAL A 100 -7.11 -8.75 -9.32
N PRO A 101 -6.55 -9.97 -9.37
CA PRO A 101 -6.43 -10.85 -8.20
C PRO A 101 -5.84 -10.12 -6.98
N VAL A 102 -6.35 -10.43 -5.78
CA VAL A 102 -5.88 -9.81 -4.53
C VAL A 102 -5.38 -10.88 -3.57
N LEU A 103 -4.13 -10.73 -3.12
CA LEU A 103 -3.55 -11.51 -2.03
C LEU A 103 -3.54 -10.68 -0.74
N LEU A 104 -4.26 -11.16 0.26
CA LEU A 104 -4.29 -10.55 1.57
C LEU A 104 -3.30 -11.22 2.51
N VAL A 105 -2.37 -10.43 3.05
CA VAL A 105 -1.33 -10.89 3.97
C VAL A 105 -1.71 -10.50 5.40
N ARG A 106 -1.90 -11.50 6.25
CA ARG A 106 -2.11 -11.32 7.70
C ARG A 106 -0.77 -11.34 8.42
N ARG A 107 -0.68 -10.69 9.58
CA ARG A 107 0.51 -10.83 10.44
C ARG A 107 0.38 -12.11 11.25
N GLU A 108 1.50 -12.77 11.51
CA GLU A 108 1.55 -14.06 12.21
C GLU A 108 0.93 -13.99 13.62
N ARG A 109 1.03 -12.83 14.29
CA ARG A 109 0.36 -12.57 15.58
C ARG A 109 -1.18 -12.62 15.53
N ASP A 110 -1.78 -12.53 14.34
CA ASP A 110 -3.23 -12.66 14.15
C ASP A 110 -3.67 -14.14 14.02
N LEU A 111 -2.72 -15.06 13.84
CA LEU A 111 -2.98 -16.50 13.66
C LEU A 111 -2.88 -17.29 14.98
N ASP A 112 -2.15 -16.76 15.96
CA ASP A 112 -2.01 -17.35 17.31
C ASP A 112 -3.33 -17.31 18.13
N GLU A 113 -4.33 -16.55 17.66
CA GLU A 113 -5.62 -16.37 18.33
C GLU A 113 -6.78 -17.17 17.69
N ILE A 114 -6.52 -17.97 16.65
CA ILE A 114 -7.53 -18.91 16.14
C ILE A 114 -7.57 -20.11 17.09
N PRO A 115 -8.67 -20.34 17.84
CA PRO A 115 -8.77 -21.53 18.67
C PRO A 115 -8.63 -22.76 17.77
N ALA A 116 -7.68 -23.64 18.10
CA ALA A 116 -7.57 -24.94 17.49
C ALA A 116 -8.86 -25.73 17.78
N GLY A 117 -9.81 -25.66 16.86
CA GLY A 117 -11.14 -26.23 17.06
C GLY A 117 -12.10 -25.82 15.96
N LEU A 118 -11.91 -26.38 14.77
CA LEU A 118 -12.94 -26.57 13.76
C LEU A 118 -12.83 -28.00 13.23
#